data_AF-A0A7J2ZEI4-F1
#
_entry.id   AF-A0A7J2ZEI4-F1
#
_cell.length_a   1.000
_cell.length_b   1.000
_cell.length_c   1.000
_cell.angle_alpha   90.00
_cell.angle_beta   90.00
_cell.angle_gamma   90.00
#
_symmetry.space_group_name_H-M   'P 1'
#
loop_
_entity.id
_entity.type
_entity.pdbx_description
1 polymer ?
#
loop_
_entity_poly.entity_id
_entity_poly.type
_entity_poly.pdbx_seq_one_letter_code
_entity_poly.pdbx_strand_id
1 'polypeptide(L)'
;MMQVIWWTEPWSATPVAVEGVWNVWQPVALTAVVTAFLVVALAYMLGIALNLDGLRKWAKSEFYQALASAVIVGGLIFMIDIMLNEGFQTMIGGMNPYKKAYVYLDGVMSSLYYIYINVYRTNFLLEFLASFTIYSNAVGFDLSPLEIILSPLSEHFHFQAYVVTMAAILTAFQRALIHLFYNTGFTVFIPAGVLLRIFPWTRGAGGLLIAIGIGLSIVYPIMFTFVAMMSENPSEVRNKANELGNSIGGFDLSEFGACASDFGVMADFATEKALSPQLKAASAWILGWLSSVWLKIFYYPMLVLIVTFTFIRTISPLLGADITEIGQGIVRLL
;
A
#
# COMPACT_ATOMS: atom_id res chain seq x y z
N MET A 1 -12.53 -19.94 20.98
CA MET A 1 -11.29 -19.65 20.22
C MET A 1 -11.57 -20.01 18.76
N MET A 2 -12.26 -19.12 18.05
CA MET A 2 -12.61 -19.33 16.64
C MET A 2 -11.29 -19.18 15.89
N GLN A 3 -10.75 -20.29 15.36
CA GLN A 3 -9.69 -20.18 14.37
C GLN A 3 -10.30 -19.40 13.21
N VAL A 4 -9.97 -18.09 13.16
CA VAL A 4 -10.15 -17.29 11.96
C VAL A 4 -9.56 -18.16 10.87
N ILE A 5 -10.43 -18.66 9.99
CA ILE A 5 -10.02 -19.31 8.76
C ILE A 5 -9.26 -18.20 8.08
N TRP A 6 -7.94 -18.19 8.29
CA TRP A 6 -7.03 -17.48 7.46
C TRP A 6 -7.50 -17.85 6.07
N TRP A 7 -7.84 -16.86 5.26
CA TRP A 7 -7.43 -16.99 3.89
C TRP A 7 -5.94 -17.34 4.00
N THR A 8 -5.62 -18.63 3.98
CA THR A 8 -4.27 -19.15 3.80
C THR A 8 -3.98 -18.77 2.39
N GLU A 9 -3.67 -17.49 2.26
CA GLU A 9 -3.63 -16.82 1.00
C GLU A 9 -2.51 -17.52 0.22
N PRO A 10 -2.77 -17.97 -1.02
CA PRO A 10 -1.70 -18.45 -1.90
C PRO A 10 -0.59 -17.40 -2.07
N TRP A 11 -0.83 -16.16 -1.64
CA TRP A 11 0.08 -15.02 -1.56
C TRP A 11 1.09 -15.09 -0.39
N SER A 12 1.00 -16.08 0.50
CA SER A 12 2.12 -16.47 1.38
C SER A 12 3.24 -17.18 0.61
N ALA A 13 2.99 -17.54 -0.67
CA ALA A 13 4.06 -17.77 -1.61
C ALA A 13 4.96 -16.52 -1.55
N THR A 14 6.17 -16.74 -1.04
CA THR A 14 7.26 -15.77 -1.08
C THR A 14 7.16 -14.98 -2.38
N PRO A 15 7.22 -13.63 -2.33
CA PRO A 15 7.09 -12.79 -3.52
C PRO A 15 7.87 -13.45 -4.63
N VAL A 16 7.20 -13.76 -5.77
CA VAL A 16 7.76 -14.55 -6.90
C VAL A 16 9.23 -14.24 -6.97
N ALA A 17 10.06 -15.26 -6.70
CA ALA A 17 11.47 -15.05 -6.38
C ALA A 17 12.05 -14.11 -7.45
N VAL A 18 12.45 -12.89 -7.03
CA VAL A 18 12.99 -11.88 -7.97
C VAL A 18 14.02 -12.54 -8.88
N GLU A 19 14.82 -13.43 -8.30
CA GLU A 19 15.82 -14.26 -8.95
C GLU A 19 15.31 -14.94 -10.23
N GLY A 20 14.10 -15.52 -10.21
CA GLY A 20 13.54 -16.21 -11.36
C GLY A 20 13.22 -15.27 -12.53
N VAL A 21 12.59 -14.14 -12.25
CA VAL A 21 12.33 -13.12 -13.28
C VAL A 21 13.65 -12.50 -13.72
N TRP A 22 14.53 -12.21 -12.76
CA TRP A 22 15.77 -11.48 -12.95
C TRP A 22 16.75 -12.22 -13.89
N ASN A 23 16.87 -13.53 -13.72
CA ASN A 23 17.73 -14.35 -14.55
C ASN A 23 17.25 -14.43 -16.02
N VAL A 24 15.97 -14.17 -16.28
CA VAL A 24 15.39 -14.25 -17.63
C VAL A 24 15.60 -12.97 -18.44
N TRP A 25 15.46 -11.78 -17.83
CA TRP A 25 15.52 -10.53 -18.60
C TRP A 25 16.96 -10.04 -18.84
N GLN A 26 17.92 -10.40 -17.98
CA GLN A 26 19.31 -9.94 -18.14
C GLN A 26 19.92 -10.36 -19.49
N PRO A 27 19.76 -11.62 -19.96
CA PRO A 27 20.17 -12.02 -21.31
C PRO A 27 19.42 -11.23 -22.40
N VAL A 28 18.14 -10.93 -22.22
CA VAL A 28 17.33 -10.17 -23.19
C VAL A 28 17.84 -8.73 -23.31
N ALA A 29 18.15 -8.08 -22.19
CA ALA A 29 18.73 -6.75 -22.19
C ALA A 29 20.13 -6.74 -22.84
N LEU A 30 20.97 -7.73 -22.56
CA LEU A 30 22.30 -7.84 -23.14
C LEU A 30 22.24 -8.06 -24.66
N THR A 31 21.39 -8.98 -25.11
CA THR A 31 21.18 -9.26 -26.54
C THR A 31 20.61 -8.05 -27.29
N ALA A 32 19.70 -7.29 -26.68
CA ALA A 32 19.20 -6.03 -27.24
C ALA A 32 20.32 -5.00 -27.44
N VAL A 33 21.19 -4.81 -26.43
CA VAL A 33 22.34 -3.89 -26.52
C VAL A 33 23.31 -4.34 -27.61
N VAL A 34 23.69 -5.61 -27.64
CA VAL A 34 24.60 -6.17 -28.67
C VAL A 34 24.00 -6.00 -30.07
N THR A 35 22.72 -6.26 -30.24
CA THR A 35 22.01 -6.09 -31.52
C THR A 35 22.03 -4.63 -31.96
N ALA A 36 21.79 -3.69 -31.04
CA ALA A 36 21.87 -2.26 -31.35
C ALA A 36 23.27 -1.85 -31.84
N PHE A 37 24.33 -2.31 -31.15
CA PHE A 37 25.71 -2.06 -31.61
C PHE A 37 26.00 -2.65 -32.98
N LEU A 38 25.51 -3.86 -33.26
CA LEU A 38 25.69 -4.52 -34.55
C LEU A 38 25.02 -3.72 -35.67
N VAL A 39 23.79 -3.27 -35.47
CA VAL A 39 23.07 -2.44 -36.46
C VAL A 39 23.81 -1.13 -36.75
N VAL A 40 24.31 -0.45 -35.72
CA VAL A 40 25.08 0.79 -35.88
C VAL A 40 26.40 0.54 -36.61
N ALA A 41 27.11 -0.55 -36.27
CA ALA A 41 28.36 -0.91 -36.94
C ALA A 41 28.14 -1.22 -38.43
N LEU A 42 27.07 -1.95 -38.77
CA LEU A 42 26.71 -2.22 -40.17
C LEU A 42 26.35 -0.94 -40.92
N ALA A 43 25.57 -0.04 -40.32
CA ALA A 43 25.23 1.24 -40.92
C ALA A 43 26.48 2.11 -41.18
N TYR A 44 27.45 2.07 -40.26
CA TYR A 44 28.72 2.75 -40.43
C TYR A 44 29.54 2.18 -41.61
N MET A 45 29.67 0.85 -41.69
CA MET A 45 30.35 0.18 -42.82
C MET A 45 29.66 0.48 -44.15
N LEU A 46 28.33 0.48 -44.19
CA LEU A 46 27.54 0.83 -45.38
C LEU A 46 27.78 2.29 -45.79
N GLY A 47 27.82 3.21 -44.82
CA GLY A 47 28.14 4.62 -45.06
C GLY A 47 29.55 4.82 -45.60
N ILE A 48 30.50 3.96 -45.22
CA ILE A 48 31.85 3.93 -45.82
C ILE A 48 31.78 3.43 -47.26
N ALA A 49 31.18 2.26 -47.49
CA ALA A 49 31.12 1.59 -48.79
C ALA A 49 30.43 2.43 -49.88
N LEU A 50 29.35 3.13 -49.52
CA LEU A 50 28.58 3.98 -50.44
C LEU A 50 29.07 5.43 -50.49
N ASN A 51 30.10 5.77 -49.71
CA ASN A 51 30.62 7.13 -49.54
C ASN A 51 29.56 8.19 -49.16
N LEU A 52 28.61 7.80 -48.30
CA LEU A 52 27.53 8.68 -47.82
C LEU A 52 27.90 9.33 -46.49
N ASP A 53 28.35 10.59 -46.54
CA ASP A 53 28.78 11.32 -45.34
C ASP A 53 27.65 11.54 -44.32
N GLY A 54 26.41 11.66 -44.79
CA GLY A 54 25.23 11.75 -43.91
C GLY A 54 25.06 10.50 -43.06
N LEU A 55 25.17 9.31 -43.67
CA LEU A 55 25.03 8.04 -42.96
C LEU A 55 26.18 7.81 -41.97
N ARG A 56 27.41 8.21 -42.33
CA ARG A 56 28.58 8.16 -41.43
C ARG A 56 28.38 9.04 -40.20
N LYS A 57 27.89 10.28 -40.37
CA LYS A 57 27.62 11.20 -39.26
C LYS A 57 26.51 10.66 -38.35
N TRP A 58 25.43 10.16 -38.94
CA TRP A 58 24.33 9.53 -38.20
C TRP A 58 24.81 8.31 -37.40
N ALA A 59 25.56 7.40 -38.03
CA ALA A 59 26.05 6.21 -37.34
C ALA A 59 27.01 6.55 -36.18
N LYS A 60 27.84 7.59 -36.34
CA LYS A 60 28.69 8.09 -35.23
C LYS A 60 27.86 8.61 -34.06
N SER A 61 26.83 9.43 -34.30
CA SER A 61 25.95 9.90 -33.23
C SER A 61 25.21 8.74 -32.56
N GLU A 62 24.79 7.76 -33.35
CA GLU A 62 24.04 6.60 -32.87
C GLU A 62 24.91 5.69 -31.99
N PHE A 63 26.19 5.56 -32.32
CA PHE A 63 27.15 4.78 -31.54
C PHE A 63 27.31 5.34 -30.12
N TYR A 64 27.39 6.66 -29.96
CA TYR A 64 27.47 7.29 -28.63
C TYR A 64 26.19 7.06 -27.81
N GLN A 65 25.02 7.06 -28.46
CA GLN A 65 23.75 6.79 -27.78
C GLN A 65 23.59 5.32 -27.38
N ALA A 66 24.03 4.39 -28.23
CA ALA A 66 24.09 2.96 -27.90
C ALA A 66 25.02 2.70 -26.71
N LEU A 67 26.20 3.35 -26.69
CA LEU A 67 27.15 3.29 -25.58
C LEU A 67 26.56 3.82 -24.26
N ALA A 68 25.93 4.99 -24.29
CA ALA A 68 25.26 5.54 -23.11
C ALA A 68 24.15 4.59 -22.60
N SER A 69 23.40 3.97 -23.52
CA SER A 69 22.36 2.99 -23.17
C SER A 69 22.95 1.74 -22.51
N ALA A 70 24.08 1.24 -23.01
CA ALA A 70 24.77 0.10 -22.42
C ALA A 70 25.26 0.40 -20.99
N VAL A 71 25.82 1.59 -20.76
CA VAL A 71 26.24 2.04 -19.42
C VAL A 71 25.06 2.14 -18.47
N ILE A 72 23.93 2.70 -18.92
CA ILE A 72 22.71 2.80 -18.11
C ILE A 72 22.19 1.40 -17.75
N VAL A 73 22.06 0.51 -18.73
CA VAL A 73 21.57 -0.87 -18.48
C VAL A 73 22.51 -1.62 -17.54
N GLY A 74 23.83 -1.54 -17.75
CA GLY A 74 24.82 -2.15 -16.87
C GLY A 74 24.78 -1.59 -15.45
N GLY A 75 24.65 -0.27 -15.31
CA GLY A 75 24.50 0.40 -14.01
C GLY A 75 23.23 -0.02 -13.28
N LEU A 76 22.12 -0.22 -14.01
CA LEU A 76 20.87 -0.70 -13.43
C LEU A 76 20.96 -2.16 -12.96
N ILE A 77 21.58 -3.03 -13.75
CA ILE A 77 21.86 -4.41 -13.34
C ILE A 77 22.63 -4.41 -12.03
N PHE A 78 23.71 -3.63 -11.98
CA PHE A 78 24.58 -3.52 -10.80
C PHE A 78 23.85 -2.96 -9.57
N MET A 79 23.05 -1.90 -9.75
CA MET A 79 22.29 -1.29 -8.66
C MET A 79 21.25 -2.27 -8.09
N ILE A 80 20.55 -3.02 -8.94
CA ILE A 80 19.54 -3.97 -8.51
C ILE A 80 20.20 -5.16 -7.79
N ASP A 81 21.35 -5.63 -8.28
CA ASP A 81 22.13 -6.68 -7.61
C ASP A 81 22.54 -6.26 -6.18
N ILE A 82 23.06 -5.03 -6.02
CA ILE A 82 23.38 -4.47 -4.69
C ILE A 82 22.15 -4.45 -3.78
N MET A 83 21.00 -4.05 -4.31
CA MET A 83 19.76 -3.95 -3.53
C MET A 83 19.21 -5.30 -3.09
N LEU A 84 19.38 -6.33 -3.92
CA LEU A 84 18.95 -7.70 -3.60
C LEU A 84 19.93 -8.38 -2.65
N ASN A 85 21.21 -8.01 -2.70
CA ASN A 85 22.25 -8.54 -1.84
C ASN A 85 21.96 -8.29 -0.35
N GLU A 86 22.30 -9.27 0.48
CA GLU A 86 22.12 -9.26 1.94
C GLU A 86 22.78 -8.04 2.60
N GLY A 87 23.87 -7.52 2.03
CA GLY A 87 24.55 -6.33 2.54
C GLY A 87 23.63 -5.12 2.64
N PHE A 88 22.84 -4.82 1.61
CA PHE A 88 21.85 -3.74 1.68
C PHE A 88 20.73 -4.05 2.67
N GLN A 89 20.31 -5.32 2.74
CA GLN A 89 19.27 -5.76 3.68
C GLN A 89 19.71 -5.55 5.14
N THR A 90 20.98 -5.80 5.48
CA THR A 90 21.48 -5.59 6.86
C THR A 90 21.38 -4.12 7.31
N MET A 91 21.66 -3.16 6.41
CA MET A 91 21.56 -1.73 6.71
C MET A 91 20.12 -1.29 7.06
N ILE A 92 19.11 -1.95 6.50
CA ILE A 92 17.68 -1.65 6.74
C ILE A 92 17.03 -2.57 7.80
N GLY A 93 17.84 -3.29 8.58
CA GLY A 93 17.39 -4.17 9.65
C GLY A 93 17.20 -5.63 9.26
N GLY A 94 17.98 -6.12 8.30
CA GLY A 94 18.08 -7.53 7.91
C GLY A 94 16.90 -8.08 7.12
N MET A 95 15.97 -7.24 6.67
CA MET A 95 14.82 -7.66 5.89
C MET A 95 14.74 -6.87 4.60
N ASN A 96 14.44 -7.57 3.51
CA ASN A 96 14.06 -6.98 2.23
C ASN A 96 12.96 -5.89 2.43
N PRO A 97 13.11 -4.69 1.83
CA PRO A 97 12.21 -3.57 2.09
C PRO A 97 10.76 -3.89 1.72
N TYR A 98 10.52 -4.66 0.66
CA TYR A 98 9.18 -5.09 0.27
C TYR A 98 8.53 -5.95 1.36
N LYS A 99 9.28 -6.92 1.89
CA LYS A 99 8.80 -7.78 2.98
C LYS A 99 8.47 -6.96 4.22
N LYS A 100 9.33 -5.98 4.56
CA LYS A 100 9.10 -5.12 5.72
C LYS A 100 7.87 -4.23 5.56
N ALA A 101 7.68 -3.62 4.39
CA ALA A 101 6.49 -2.83 4.06
C ALA A 101 5.21 -3.68 4.15
N TYR A 102 5.27 -4.91 3.64
CA TYR A 102 4.16 -5.85 3.67
C TYR A 102 3.79 -6.29 5.09
N VAL A 103 4.79 -6.69 5.90
CA VAL A 103 4.57 -7.05 7.31
C VAL A 103 3.97 -5.89 8.10
N TYR A 104 4.39 -4.64 7.81
CA TYR A 104 3.79 -3.46 8.41
C TYR A 104 2.30 -3.32 8.03
N LEU A 105 1.96 -3.40 6.74
CA LEU A 105 0.59 -3.30 6.27
C LEU A 105 -0.31 -4.40 6.82
N ASP A 106 0.20 -5.64 6.92
CA ASP A 106 -0.52 -6.75 7.53
C ASP A 106 -0.73 -6.53 9.04
N GLY A 107 0.25 -5.94 9.73
CA GLY A 107 0.10 -5.54 11.13
C GLY A 107 -0.99 -4.49 11.32
N VAL A 108 -1.06 -3.49 10.43
CA VAL A 108 -2.13 -2.46 10.42
C VAL A 108 -3.48 -3.10 10.11
N MET A 109 -3.55 -3.98 9.11
CA MET A 109 -4.77 -4.70 8.74
C MET A 109 -5.31 -5.57 9.88
N SER A 110 -4.43 -6.33 10.54
CA SER A 110 -4.78 -7.13 11.70
C SER A 110 -5.34 -6.26 12.83
N SER A 111 -4.72 -5.11 13.09
CA SER A 111 -5.18 -4.15 14.10
C SER A 111 -6.57 -3.58 13.77
N LEU A 112 -6.81 -3.20 12.51
CA LEU A 112 -8.11 -2.74 12.02
C LEU A 112 -9.19 -3.80 12.19
N TYR A 113 -8.88 -5.06 11.87
CA TYR A 113 -9.80 -6.19 12.03
C TYR A 113 -10.17 -6.42 13.50
N TYR A 114 -9.19 -6.38 14.42
CA TYR A 114 -9.46 -6.50 15.85
C TYR A 114 -10.39 -5.38 16.36
N ILE A 115 -10.15 -4.14 15.92
CA ILE A 115 -10.99 -3.01 16.33
C ILE A 115 -12.39 -3.12 15.73
N TYR A 116 -12.50 -3.54 14.47
CA TYR A 116 -13.77 -3.79 13.82
C TYR A 116 -14.63 -4.79 14.61
N ILE A 117 -14.04 -5.93 15.03
CA ILE A 117 -14.76 -6.92 15.85
C ILE A 117 -15.22 -6.31 17.18
N ASN A 118 -14.38 -5.54 17.87
CA ASN A 118 -14.74 -4.96 19.16
C ASN A 118 -15.85 -3.90 19.02
N VAL A 119 -15.77 -3.04 18.00
CA VAL A 119 -16.83 -2.07 17.66
C VAL A 119 -18.13 -2.81 17.36
N TYR A 120 -18.08 -3.85 16.52
CA TYR A 120 -19.26 -4.63 16.15
C TYR A 120 -19.89 -5.35 17.35
N ARG A 121 -19.08 -5.97 18.22
CA ARG A 121 -19.58 -6.61 19.45
C ARG A 121 -20.23 -5.63 20.40
N THR A 122 -19.64 -4.45 20.57
CA THR A 122 -20.19 -3.39 21.43
C THR A 122 -21.50 -2.86 20.86
N ASN A 123 -21.54 -2.62 19.55
CA ASN A 123 -22.75 -2.20 18.84
C ASN A 123 -23.87 -3.23 18.96
N PHE A 124 -23.55 -4.51 18.76
CA PHE A 124 -24.53 -5.59 18.89
C PHE A 124 -25.15 -5.66 20.29
N LEU A 125 -24.33 -5.51 21.35
CA LEU A 125 -24.85 -5.46 22.72
C LEU A 125 -25.73 -4.23 22.96
N LEU A 126 -25.37 -3.08 22.39
CA LEU A 126 -26.15 -1.85 22.51
C LEU A 126 -27.50 -1.94 21.78
N GLU A 127 -27.53 -2.46 20.56
CA GLU A 127 -28.75 -2.70 19.81
C GLU A 127 -29.63 -3.73 20.51
N PHE A 128 -29.04 -4.79 21.06
CA PHE A 128 -29.75 -5.77 21.87
C PHE A 128 -30.41 -5.12 23.08
N LEU A 129 -29.68 -4.27 23.83
CA LEU A 129 -30.23 -3.52 24.96
C LEU A 129 -31.29 -2.47 24.54
N ALA A 130 -31.13 -1.86 23.37
CA ALA A 130 -32.10 -0.92 22.82
C ALA A 130 -33.39 -1.61 22.33
N SER A 131 -33.32 -2.89 21.96
CA SER A 131 -34.45 -3.67 21.46
C SER A 131 -35.48 -4.05 22.53
N PHE A 132 -35.19 -3.84 23.82
CA PHE A 132 -36.16 -4.08 24.88
C PHE A 132 -37.28 -3.03 24.85
N THR A 133 -38.44 -3.43 24.30
CA THR A 133 -39.67 -2.64 24.29
C THR A 133 -40.60 -3.10 25.40
N ILE A 134 -41.29 -2.17 26.05
CA ILE A 134 -42.27 -2.48 27.08
C ILE A 134 -43.65 -2.26 26.50
N TYR A 135 -44.35 -3.37 26.28
CA TYR A 135 -45.74 -3.34 25.82
C TYR A 135 -46.67 -3.04 26.99
N SER A 136 -47.26 -1.84 27.03
CA SER A 136 -48.27 -1.49 28.03
C SER A 136 -49.66 -1.48 27.41
N ASN A 137 -50.43 -2.53 27.69
CA ASN A 137 -51.84 -2.65 27.31
C ASN A 137 -52.71 -1.49 27.80
N ALA A 138 -52.30 -0.80 28.87
CA ALA A 138 -53.09 0.27 29.49
C ALA A 138 -53.08 1.59 28.70
N VAL A 139 -52.03 1.84 27.90
CA VAL A 139 -51.82 3.14 27.23
C VAL A 139 -51.89 3.00 25.71
N GLY A 140 -51.81 1.78 25.16
CA GLY A 140 -51.96 1.54 23.71
C GLY A 140 -50.79 2.07 22.87
N PHE A 141 -49.67 2.41 23.50
CA PHE A 141 -48.42 2.82 22.85
C PHE A 141 -47.26 2.00 23.39
N ASP A 142 -46.34 1.66 22.49
CA ASP A 142 -45.08 0.99 22.81
C ASP A 142 -44.07 2.06 23.20
N LEU A 143 -43.55 1.97 24.43
CA LEU A 143 -42.47 2.83 24.88
C LEU A 143 -41.17 2.03 24.87
N SER A 144 -40.21 2.54 24.11
CA SER A 144 -38.81 2.09 24.08
C SER A 144 -37.93 3.12 24.82
N PRO A 145 -38.05 3.26 26.15
CA PRO A 145 -37.34 4.33 26.87
C PRO A 145 -35.82 4.26 26.69
N LEU A 146 -35.28 3.05 26.51
CA LEU A 146 -33.87 2.80 26.26
C LEU A 146 -33.42 3.22 24.86
N GLU A 147 -34.30 3.14 23.85
CA GLU A 147 -33.98 3.49 22.47
C GLU A 147 -33.60 4.97 22.34
N ILE A 148 -34.31 5.87 23.04
CA ILE A 148 -34.03 7.32 23.01
C ILE A 148 -32.62 7.63 23.53
N ILE A 149 -32.16 6.90 24.55
CA ILE A 149 -30.85 7.13 25.18
C ILE A 149 -29.73 6.42 24.40
N LEU A 150 -29.99 5.20 23.92
CA LEU A 150 -28.99 4.35 23.28
C LEU A 150 -28.85 4.60 21.78
N SER A 151 -29.87 5.15 21.11
CA SER A 151 -29.85 5.40 19.67
C SER A 151 -28.65 6.27 19.21
N PRO A 152 -28.37 7.45 19.80
CA PRO A 152 -27.22 8.27 19.40
C PRO A 152 -25.88 7.55 19.57
N LEU A 153 -25.83 6.64 20.54
CA LEU A 153 -24.64 5.87 20.84
C LEU A 153 -24.45 4.72 19.83
N SER A 154 -25.54 4.03 19.48
CA SER A 154 -25.54 3.01 18.41
C SER A 154 -25.11 3.63 17.08
N GLU A 155 -25.69 4.78 16.71
CA GLU A 155 -25.29 5.53 15.51
C GLU A 155 -23.80 5.87 15.50
N HIS A 156 -23.23 6.21 16.68
CA HIS A 156 -21.81 6.47 16.81
C HIS A 156 -20.95 5.23 16.52
N PHE A 157 -21.32 4.05 17.02
CA PHE A 157 -20.58 2.82 16.73
C PHE A 157 -20.74 2.37 15.28
N HIS A 158 -21.91 2.56 14.67
CA HIS A 158 -22.08 2.35 13.23
C HIS A 158 -21.13 3.23 12.40
N PHE A 159 -21.02 4.51 12.75
CA PHE A 159 -20.09 5.43 12.10
C PHE A 159 -18.64 4.94 12.28
N GLN A 160 -18.24 4.54 13.49
CA GLN A 160 -16.90 3.99 13.72
C GLN A 160 -16.64 2.72 12.91
N ALA A 161 -17.60 1.78 12.86
CA ALA A 161 -17.50 0.56 12.08
C ALA A 161 -17.31 0.85 10.59
N TYR A 162 -18.07 1.80 10.05
CA TYR A 162 -17.94 2.27 8.67
C TYR A 162 -16.54 2.82 8.40
N VAL A 163 -16.04 3.69 9.29
CA VAL A 163 -14.71 4.28 9.14
C VAL A 163 -13.60 3.23 9.19
N VAL A 164 -13.67 2.29 10.13
CA VAL A 164 -12.69 1.19 10.25
C VAL A 164 -12.71 0.31 9.00
N THR A 165 -13.89 0.05 8.44
CA THR A 165 -14.05 -0.72 7.20
C THR A 165 -13.40 -0.01 6.02
N MET A 166 -13.65 1.31 5.86
CA MET A 166 -13.01 2.12 4.81
C MET A 166 -11.47 2.12 4.96
N ALA A 167 -10.98 2.27 6.18
CA ALA A 167 -9.56 2.20 6.50
C ALA A 167 -8.93 0.84 6.12
N ALA A 168 -9.63 -0.26 6.39
CA ALA A 168 -9.21 -1.60 5.99
C ALA A 168 -9.16 -1.74 4.46
N ILE A 169 -10.17 -1.29 3.73
CA ILE A 169 -10.19 -1.32 2.26
C ILE A 169 -8.99 -0.54 1.68
N LEU A 170 -8.69 0.64 2.21
CA LEU A 170 -7.56 1.45 1.75
C LEU A 170 -6.21 0.81 2.05
N THR A 171 -6.07 0.17 3.21
CA THR A 171 -4.85 -0.58 3.57
C THR A 171 -4.68 -1.81 2.67
N ALA A 172 -5.78 -2.48 2.31
CA ALA A 172 -5.76 -3.59 1.35
C ALA A 172 -5.35 -3.10 -0.05
N PHE A 173 -5.86 -1.94 -0.48
CA PHE A 173 -5.47 -1.32 -1.73
C PHE A 173 -3.97 -0.97 -1.76
N GLN A 174 -3.42 -0.42 -0.67
CA GLN A 174 -1.97 -0.14 -0.56
C GLN A 174 -1.13 -1.42 -0.65
N ARG A 175 -1.59 -2.50 0.00
CA ARG A 175 -0.93 -3.81 -0.08
C ARG A 175 -0.94 -4.33 -1.52
N ALA A 176 -2.07 -4.20 -2.21
CA ALA A 176 -2.20 -4.56 -3.62
C ALA A 176 -1.29 -3.70 -4.52
N LEU A 177 -1.15 -2.39 -4.24
CA LEU A 177 -0.25 -1.49 -4.97
C LEU A 177 1.22 -1.88 -4.84
N ILE A 178 1.70 -2.22 -3.64
CA ILE A 178 3.09 -2.68 -3.45
C ILE A 178 3.33 -3.94 -4.28
N HIS A 179 2.40 -4.90 -4.24
CA HIS A 179 2.50 -6.13 -5.00
C HIS A 179 2.47 -5.87 -6.52
N LEU A 180 1.59 -4.96 -6.96
CA LEU A 180 1.52 -4.53 -8.35
C LEU A 180 2.84 -3.91 -8.80
N PHE A 181 3.39 -2.95 -8.04
CA PHE A 181 4.62 -2.24 -8.40
C PHE A 181 5.85 -3.15 -8.38
N TYR A 182 5.93 -4.07 -7.42
CA TYR A 182 6.98 -5.08 -7.39
C TYR A 182 6.97 -5.96 -8.64
N ASN A 183 5.80 -6.52 -8.99
CA ASN A 183 5.70 -7.42 -10.13
C ASN A 183 5.84 -6.65 -11.46
N THR A 184 5.08 -5.58 -11.66
CA THR A 184 5.03 -4.85 -12.95
C THR A 184 6.25 -3.95 -13.19
N GLY A 185 6.83 -3.39 -12.12
CA GLY A 185 8.04 -2.56 -12.16
C GLY A 185 9.20 -3.22 -12.88
N PHE A 186 9.59 -4.40 -12.38
CA PHE A 186 10.72 -5.14 -12.93
C PHE A 186 10.37 -5.95 -14.17
N THR A 187 9.18 -6.57 -14.23
CA THR A 187 8.85 -7.48 -15.34
C THR A 187 8.42 -6.75 -16.61
N VAL A 188 7.69 -5.65 -16.49
CA VAL A 188 7.07 -4.97 -17.63
C VAL A 188 7.81 -3.68 -17.96
N PHE A 189 7.94 -2.75 -17.01
CA PHE A 189 8.38 -1.40 -17.33
C PHE A 189 9.86 -1.31 -17.73
N ILE A 190 10.75 -2.00 -17.02
CA ILE A 190 12.20 -1.96 -17.34
C ILE A 190 12.50 -2.62 -18.69
N PRO A 191 12.09 -3.87 -18.99
CA PRO A 191 12.35 -4.49 -20.29
C PRO A 191 11.71 -3.73 -21.45
N ALA A 192 10.46 -3.26 -21.28
CA ALA A 192 9.81 -2.43 -22.29
C ALA A 192 10.59 -1.13 -22.54
N GLY A 193 11.08 -0.48 -21.48
CA GLY A 193 11.89 0.72 -21.60
C GLY A 193 13.23 0.48 -22.32
N VAL A 194 13.90 -0.64 -22.06
CA VAL A 194 15.13 -1.04 -22.78
C VAL A 194 14.84 -1.30 -24.26
N LEU A 195 13.76 -2.01 -24.59
CA LEU A 195 13.35 -2.26 -25.97
C LEU A 195 13.04 -0.96 -26.73
N LEU A 196 12.32 -0.03 -26.11
CA LEU A 196 11.99 1.26 -26.72
C LEU A 196 13.22 2.14 -26.99
N ARG A 197 14.36 1.91 -26.30
CA ARG A 197 15.61 2.63 -26.60
C ARG A 197 16.28 2.19 -27.90
N ILE A 198 15.95 1.01 -28.42
CA ILE A 198 16.50 0.53 -29.70
C ILE A 198 16.05 1.46 -30.84
N PHE A 199 14.81 1.96 -30.79
CA PHE A 199 14.31 2.85 -31.83
C PHE A 199 14.59 4.33 -31.51
N PRO A 200 15.22 5.09 -32.42
CA PRO A 200 15.58 6.49 -32.19
C PRO A 200 14.41 7.38 -31.75
N TRP A 201 13.23 7.17 -32.33
CA TRP A 201 12.02 7.96 -32.09
C TRP A 201 11.35 7.72 -30.72
N THR A 202 11.61 6.60 -30.04
CA THR A 202 10.96 6.20 -28.78
C THR A 202 11.95 6.19 -27.62
N ARG A 203 13.17 6.69 -27.81
CA ARG A 203 14.20 6.73 -26.78
C ARG A 203 13.76 7.49 -25.54
N GLY A 204 13.12 8.64 -25.73
CA GLY A 204 12.61 9.43 -24.62
C GLY A 204 11.54 8.68 -23.82
N ALA A 205 10.61 8.00 -24.50
CA ALA A 205 9.61 7.16 -23.86
C ALA A 205 10.27 5.97 -23.13
N GLY A 206 11.30 5.37 -23.70
CA GLY A 206 12.08 4.31 -23.07
C GLY A 206 12.75 4.76 -21.77
N GLY A 207 13.38 5.95 -21.76
CA GLY A 207 13.96 6.55 -20.57
C GLY A 207 12.93 6.80 -19.46
N LEU A 208 11.74 7.30 -19.82
CA LEU A 208 10.63 7.49 -18.89
C LEU A 208 10.12 6.15 -18.31
N LEU A 209 9.93 5.12 -19.14
CA LEU A 209 9.50 3.80 -18.66
C LEU A 209 10.53 3.17 -17.72
N ILE A 210 11.83 3.31 -17.99
CA ILE A 210 12.88 2.88 -17.08
C ILE A 210 12.79 3.66 -15.76
N ALA A 211 12.62 4.98 -15.80
CA ALA A 211 12.47 5.80 -14.60
C ALA A 211 11.24 5.39 -13.77
N ILE A 212 10.10 5.14 -14.40
CA ILE A 212 8.87 4.64 -13.76
C ILE A 212 9.12 3.26 -13.15
N GLY A 213 9.74 2.35 -13.90
CA GLY A 213 10.08 1.01 -13.43
C GLY A 213 10.92 1.06 -12.16
N ILE A 214 11.99 1.87 -12.14
CA ILE A 214 12.84 2.06 -10.97
C ILE A 214 12.10 2.78 -9.84
N GLY A 215 11.37 3.85 -10.13
CA GLY A 215 10.66 4.62 -9.11
C GLY A 215 9.62 3.76 -8.38
N LEU A 216 8.79 3.04 -9.13
CA LEU A 216 7.72 2.22 -8.56
C LEU A 216 8.25 0.95 -7.90
N SER A 217 9.24 0.28 -8.50
CA SER A 217 9.82 -0.91 -7.88
C SER A 217 10.72 -0.54 -6.70
N ILE A 218 11.71 0.32 -6.86
CA ILE A 218 12.74 0.53 -5.85
C ILE A 218 12.37 1.62 -4.86
N VAL A 219 12.02 2.80 -5.36
CA VAL A 219 11.88 3.99 -4.51
C VAL A 219 10.62 3.90 -3.65
N TYR A 220 9.50 3.46 -4.22
CA TYR A 220 8.23 3.33 -3.52
C TYR A 220 8.31 2.48 -2.24
N PRO A 221 8.72 1.20 -2.26
CA PRO A 221 8.80 0.38 -1.05
C PRO A 221 9.87 0.87 -0.08
N ILE A 222 11.01 1.42 -0.54
CA ILE A 222 12.03 1.98 0.36
C ILE A 222 11.42 3.13 1.14
N MET A 223 10.79 4.09 0.45
CA MET A 223 10.15 5.22 1.11
C MET A 223 9.02 4.77 2.03
N PHE A 224 8.25 3.77 1.62
CA PHE A 224 7.21 3.19 2.47
C PHE A 224 7.80 2.56 3.73
N THR A 225 8.88 1.79 3.63
CA THR A 225 9.55 1.23 4.81
C THR A 225 10.14 2.28 5.71
N PHE A 226 10.69 3.36 5.16
CA PHE A 226 11.22 4.46 5.94
C PHE A 226 10.11 5.11 6.79
N VAL A 227 8.97 5.39 6.17
CA VAL A 227 7.79 5.93 6.88
C VAL A 227 7.24 4.92 7.89
N ALA A 228 7.21 3.63 7.56
CA ALA A 228 6.80 2.57 8.48
C ALA A 228 7.72 2.46 9.70
N MET A 229 9.04 2.64 9.53
CA MET A 229 10.01 2.65 10.62
C MET A 229 9.90 3.89 11.50
N MET A 230 9.44 5.01 10.94
CA MET A 230 9.13 6.21 11.71
C MET A 230 7.80 6.11 12.47
N SER A 231 6.93 5.17 12.09
CA SER A 231 5.64 4.96 12.75
C SER A 231 5.79 4.05 13.97
N GLU A 232 4.98 4.30 15.01
CA GLU A 232 4.88 3.40 16.16
C GLU A 232 4.66 1.95 15.74
N ASN A 233 5.30 1.03 16.47
CA ASN A 233 5.23 -0.40 16.20
C ASN A 233 3.77 -0.88 16.21
N PRO A 234 3.31 -1.60 15.16
CA PRO A 234 1.94 -2.12 15.10
C PRO A 234 1.57 -3.02 16.30
N SER A 235 2.56 -3.63 16.94
CA SER A 235 2.37 -4.44 18.15
C SER A 235 1.85 -3.64 19.33
N GLU A 236 2.25 -2.38 19.48
CA GLU A 236 1.78 -1.52 20.58
C GLU A 236 0.29 -1.19 20.39
N VAL A 237 -0.12 -0.95 19.14
CA VAL A 237 -1.52 -0.76 18.79
C VAL A 237 -2.34 -2.01 19.12
N ARG A 238 -1.85 -3.19 18.74
CA ARG A 238 -2.51 -4.46 19.05
C ARG A 238 -2.65 -4.68 20.55
N ASN A 239 -1.61 -4.38 21.33
CA ASN A 239 -1.64 -4.54 22.78
C ASN A 239 -2.67 -3.60 23.42
N LYS A 240 -2.70 -2.32 23.02
CA LYS A 240 -3.72 -1.36 23.47
C LYS A 240 -5.14 -1.81 23.09
N ALA A 241 -5.32 -2.36 21.89
CA ALA A 241 -6.62 -2.89 21.44
C ALA A 241 -7.05 -4.11 22.26
N ASN A 242 -6.12 -4.99 22.63
CA ASN A 242 -6.40 -6.13 23.50
C ASN A 242 -6.74 -5.70 24.93
N GLU A 243 -6.05 -4.70 25.48
CA GLU A 243 -6.38 -4.12 26.79
C GLU A 243 -7.80 -3.53 26.81
N LEU A 244 -8.21 -2.84 25.72
CA LEU A 244 -9.59 -2.38 25.58
C LEU A 244 -10.57 -3.55 25.45
N GLY A 245 -10.27 -4.54 24.61
CA GLY A 245 -11.11 -5.73 24.44
C GLY A 245 -11.33 -6.48 25.75
N ASN A 246 -10.31 -6.54 26.61
CA ASN A 246 -10.42 -7.14 27.95
C ASN A 246 -11.25 -6.26 28.90
N SER A 247 -11.14 -4.93 28.78
CA SER A 247 -11.93 -3.98 29.58
C SER A 247 -13.42 -4.02 29.22
N ILE A 248 -13.75 -4.18 27.93
CA ILE A 248 -15.14 -4.34 27.45
C ILE A 248 -15.65 -5.77 27.67
N GLY A 249 -14.79 -6.77 27.49
CA GLY A 249 -15.11 -8.18 27.70
C GLY A 249 -15.39 -8.56 29.15
N GLY A 250 -15.07 -7.68 30.10
CA GLY A 250 -15.45 -7.80 31.51
C GLY A 250 -16.92 -7.52 31.79
N PHE A 251 -17.74 -7.15 30.80
CA PHE A 251 -19.20 -7.16 30.94
C PHE A 251 -19.70 -8.60 31.05
N ASP A 252 -19.78 -9.08 32.29
CA ASP A 252 -20.36 -10.38 32.60
C ASP A 252 -21.88 -10.32 32.48
N LEU A 253 -22.40 -10.80 31.35
CA LEU A 253 -23.84 -10.91 31.09
C LEU A 253 -24.54 -11.83 32.11
N SER A 254 -23.80 -12.63 32.89
CA SER A 254 -24.40 -13.43 33.96
C SER A 254 -24.92 -12.57 35.12
N GLU A 255 -24.35 -11.38 35.37
CA GLU A 255 -24.88 -10.43 36.36
C GLU A 255 -26.22 -9.81 35.90
N PHE A 256 -26.44 -9.73 34.58
CA PHE A 256 -27.69 -9.25 34.01
C PHE A 256 -28.86 -10.20 34.30
N GLY A 257 -28.61 -11.51 34.40
CA GLY A 257 -29.62 -12.51 34.69
C GLY A 257 -30.26 -12.38 36.08
N ALA A 258 -29.54 -11.81 37.05
CA ALA A 258 -30.03 -11.62 38.41
C ALA A 258 -30.89 -10.35 38.59
N CYS A 259 -30.74 -9.35 37.71
CA CYS A 259 -31.44 -8.06 37.81
C CYS A 259 -32.66 -7.93 36.87
N ALA A 260 -32.91 -8.93 36.01
CA ALA A 260 -33.96 -8.86 34.99
C ALA A 260 -35.40 -8.81 35.55
N SER A 261 -35.60 -9.11 36.83
CA SER A 261 -36.92 -9.09 37.47
C SER A 261 -37.34 -7.74 38.04
N ASP A 262 -36.43 -6.76 38.16
CA ASP A 262 -36.73 -5.46 38.77
C ASP A 262 -36.47 -4.30 37.81
N PHE A 263 -37.56 -3.68 37.36
CA PHE A 263 -37.55 -2.60 36.37
C PHE A 263 -36.85 -1.34 36.88
N GLY A 264 -36.92 -1.06 38.19
CA GLY A 264 -36.23 0.08 38.80
C GLY A 264 -34.71 -0.07 38.74
N VAL A 265 -34.22 -1.30 38.90
CA VAL A 265 -32.78 -1.61 38.87
C VAL A 265 -32.23 -1.51 37.45
N MET A 266 -32.98 -1.92 36.41
CA MET A 266 -32.55 -1.71 35.02
C MET A 266 -32.46 -0.23 34.64
N ALA A 267 -33.43 0.59 35.07
CA ALA A 267 -33.43 2.03 34.80
C ALA A 267 -32.27 2.75 35.52
N ASP A 268 -31.99 2.41 36.78
CA ASP A 268 -30.85 2.97 37.54
C ASP A 268 -29.49 2.47 37.00
N PHE A 269 -29.42 1.22 36.53
CA PHE A 269 -28.21 0.66 35.92
C PHE A 269 -27.87 1.31 34.57
N ALA A 270 -28.91 1.62 33.77
CA ALA A 270 -28.78 2.30 32.49
C ALA A 270 -28.42 3.79 32.65
N THR A 271 -28.91 4.45 33.70
CA THR A 271 -28.79 5.91 33.83
C THR A 271 -27.62 6.38 34.70
N GLU A 272 -27.20 5.63 35.74
CA GLU A 272 -26.37 6.25 36.79
C GLU A 272 -24.98 5.65 37.06
N LYS A 273 -24.73 4.33 36.88
CA LYS A 273 -23.48 3.74 37.43
C LYS A 273 -22.60 2.83 36.55
N ALA A 274 -23.11 2.13 35.55
CA ALA A 274 -22.31 1.10 34.88
C ALA A 274 -21.95 1.42 33.42
N LEU A 275 -22.89 1.92 32.62
CA LEU A 275 -22.65 2.11 31.19
C LEU A 275 -21.85 3.38 30.86
N SER A 276 -22.05 4.49 31.58
CA SER A 276 -21.51 5.77 31.11
C SER A 276 -19.97 5.91 31.14
N PRO A 277 -19.21 5.45 32.16
CA PRO A 277 -17.78 5.75 32.23
C PRO A 277 -16.94 4.86 31.30
N GLN A 278 -17.20 3.55 31.30
CA GLN A 278 -16.45 2.59 30.46
C GLN A 278 -16.72 2.83 28.99
N LEU A 279 -17.97 3.18 28.65
CA LEU A 279 -18.39 3.35 27.28
C LEU A 279 -17.94 4.71 26.72
N LYS A 280 -17.90 5.77 27.57
CA LYS A 280 -17.19 7.02 27.25
C LYS A 280 -15.67 6.82 27.11
N ALA A 281 -15.07 5.97 27.94
CA ALA A 281 -13.64 5.67 27.83
C ALA A 281 -13.33 4.89 26.54
N ALA A 282 -14.17 3.91 26.19
CA ALA A 282 -14.07 3.17 24.94
C ALA A 282 -14.24 4.07 23.72
N SER A 283 -15.26 4.94 23.71
CA SER A 283 -15.48 5.86 22.59
C SER A 283 -14.34 6.89 22.45
N ALA A 284 -13.84 7.44 23.56
CA ALA A 284 -12.70 8.35 23.55
C ALA A 284 -11.42 7.66 23.06
N TRP A 285 -11.17 6.42 23.48
CA TRP A 285 -10.04 5.63 23.00
C TRP A 285 -10.13 5.36 21.50
N ILE A 286 -11.31 4.94 21.02
CA ILE A 286 -11.52 4.65 19.59
C ILE A 286 -11.31 5.92 18.77
N LEU A 287 -11.85 7.07 19.19
CA LEU A 287 -11.65 8.35 18.49
C LEU A 287 -10.17 8.78 18.47
N GLY A 288 -9.47 8.66 19.60
CA GLY A 288 -8.04 8.96 19.67
C GLY A 288 -7.23 8.07 18.74
N TRP A 289 -7.51 6.77 18.73
CA TRP A 289 -6.88 5.81 17.85
C TRP A 289 -7.18 6.10 16.37
N LEU A 290 -8.45 6.35 16.05
CA LEU A 290 -8.93 6.64 14.71
C LEU A 290 -8.17 7.82 14.12
N SER A 291 -8.01 8.91 14.87
CA SER A 291 -7.25 10.08 14.41
C SER A 291 -5.81 9.74 14.03
N SER A 292 -5.14 8.90 14.82
CA SER A 292 -3.76 8.48 14.55
C SER A 292 -3.65 7.58 13.32
N VAL A 293 -4.63 6.69 13.12
CA VAL A 293 -4.63 5.73 12.02
C VAL A 293 -5.03 6.37 10.70
N TRP A 294 -5.93 7.35 10.73
CA TRP A 294 -6.27 8.13 9.54
C TRP A 294 -5.05 8.81 8.93
N LEU A 295 -4.20 9.40 9.77
CA LEU A 295 -2.94 9.98 9.31
C LEU A 295 -2.07 8.89 8.64
N LYS A 296 -1.88 7.74 9.29
CA LYS A 296 -1.06 6.65 8.73
C LYS A 296 -1.62 6.10 7.41
N ILE A 297 -2.93 5.93 7.29
CA ILE A 297 -3.56 5.32 6.12
C ILE A 297 -3.62 6.29 4.94
N PHE A 298 -3.88 7.58 5.14
CA PHE A 298 -4.02 8.53 4.04
C PHE A 298 -2.73 9.31 3.74
N TYR A 299 -2.06 9.80 4.78
CA TYR A 299 -0.93 10.69 4.61
C TYR A 299 0.32 9.93 4.13
N TYR A 300 0.59 8.74 4.67
CA TYR A 300 1.81 8.01 4.33
C TYR A 300 1.88 7.59 2.85
N PRO A 301 0.85 6.96 2.26
CA PRO A 301 0.90 6.60 0.85
C PRO A 301 0.98 7.81 -0.06
N MET A 302 0.30 8.91 0.29
CA MET A 302 0.41 10.16 -0.47
C MET A 302 1.84 10.70 -0.45
N LEU A 303 2.48 10.76 0.73
CA LEU A 303 3.85 11.23 0.86
C LEU A 303 4.81 10.34 0.06
N VAL A 304 4.67 9.02 0.19
CA VAL A 304 5.49 8.04 -0.54
C VAL A 304 5.28 8.19 -2.06
N LEU A 305 4.05 8.37 -2.53
CA LEU A 305 3.76 8.62 -3.95
C LEU A 305 4.40 9.93 -4.42
N ILE A 306 4.27 11.03 -3.67
CA ILE A 306 4.86 12.33 -4.03
C ILE A 306 6.37 12.21 -4.18
N VAL A 307 7.05 11.56 -3.22
CA VAL A 307 8.51 11.35 -3.30
C VAL A 307 8.86 10.48 -4.50
N THR A 308 8.10 9.40 -4.74
CA THR A 308 8.32 8.49 -5.87
C THR A 308 8.13 9.22 -7.21
N PHE A 309 7.06 10.00 -7.37
CA PHE A 309 6.82 10.80 -8.58
C PHE A 309 7.89 11.86 -8.78
N THR A 310 8.35 12.49 -7.70
CA THR A 310 9.43 13.48 -7.75
C THR A 310 10.74 12.83 -8.19
N PHE A 311 11.05 11.64 -7.69
CA PHE A 311 12.20 10.84 -8.15
C PHE A 311 12.08 10.50 -9.64
N ILE A 312 10.94 9.98 -10.09
CA ILE A 312 10.70 9.64 -11.50
C ILE A 312 10.91 10.86 -12.39
N ARG A 313 10.36 12.02 -12.00
CA ARG A 313 10.49 13.27 -12.74
C ARG A 313 11.95 13.73 -12.83
N THR A 314 12.73 13.57 -11.77
CA THR A 314 14.15 14.00 -11.73
C THR A 314 15.06 13.05 -12.50
N ILE A 315 14.80 11.74 -12.45
CA ILE A 315 15.62 10.73 -13.12
C ILE A 315 15.29 10.60 -14.61
N SER A 316 14.04 10.87 -15.01
CA SER A 316 13.61 10.76 -16.40
C SER A 316 14.51 11.55 -17.38
N PRO A 317 14.78 12.86 -17.20
CA PRO A 317 15.71 13.60 -18.07
C PRO A 317 17.13 13.04 -18.08
N LEU A 318 17.63 12.57 -16.93
CA LEU A 318 18.97 11.97 -16.82
C LEU A 318 19.10 10.70 -17.67
N LEU A 319 18.01 9.95 -17.83
CA LEU A 319 17.95 8.77 -18.70
C LEU A 319 17.76 9.10 -20.18
N GLY A 320 17.72 10.39 -20.55
CA GLY A 320 17.51 10.88 -21.91
C GLY A 320 16.04 11.03 -22.28
N ALA A 321 15.13 11.10 -21.31
CA ALA A 321 13.73 11.41 -21.56
C ALA A 321 13.51 12.92 -21.56
N ASP A 322 13.69 13.54 -22.72
CA ASP A 322 13.26 14.91 -22.94
C ASP A 322 11.75 14.93 -23.20
N ILE A 323 11.00 15.26 -22.15
CA ILE A 323 9.53 15.41 -22.20
C ILE A 323 9.15 16.46 -23.27
N THR A 324 10.00 17.46 -23.45
CA THR A 324 9.88 18.52 -24.46
C THR A 324 9.95 17.98 -25.88
N GLU A 325 10.82 17.01 -26.17
CA GLU A 325 10.91 16.39 -27.50
C GLU A 325 9.69 15.52 -27.81
N ILE A 326 9.16 14.79 -26.82
CA ILE A 326 7.94 13.98 -26.98
C ILE A 326 6.74 14.88 -27.27
N GLY A 327 6.59 15.98 -26.52
CA GLY A 327 5.53 16.95 -26.75
C GLY A 327 5.61 17.60 -28.13
N GLN A 328 6.81 17.97 -28.58
CA GLN A 328 7.03 18.53 -29.92
C GLN A 328 6.82 17.50 -31.04
N GLY A 329 7.15 16.22 -30.82
CA GLY A 329 6.93 15.15 -31.78
C GLY A 329 5.44 14.91 -32.08
N ILE A 330 4.60 14.93 -31.04
CA ILE A 330 3.13 14.80 -31.19
C ILE A 330 2.54 16.01 -31.91
N VAL A 331 2.99 17.23 -31.57
CA VAL A 331 2.51 18.46 -32.22
C VAL A 331 2.91 18.53 -33.70
N ARG A 332 4.03 17.92 -34.10
CA ARG A 332 4.41 17.83 -35.53
C ARG A 332 3.61 16.80 -36.32
N LEU A 333 2.84 15.93 -35.66
CA LEU A 333 1.99 14.92 -36.28
C LEU A 333 0.52 15.34 -36.40
N LEU A 334 0.10 16.40 -35.71
CA LEU A 334 -1.22 17.04 -35.83
C LEU A 334 -1.16 18.19 -36.85
#